data_AF-A0A0C2RYP6-F1
#
_entry.id   AF-A0A0C2RYP6-F1
#
_cell.length_a   1.000
_cell.length_b   1.000
_cell.length_c   1.000
_cell.angle_alpha   90.00
_cell.angle_beta   90.00
_cell.angle_gamma   90.00
#
_symmetry.space_group_name_H-M   'P 1'
#
loop_
_entity.id
_entity.type
_entity.pdbx_description
1 polymer ?
#
loop_
_entity_poly.entity_id
_entity_poly.type
_entity_poly.pdbx_seq_one_letter_code
_entity_poly.pdbx_strand_id
1 'polypeptide(L)'
;MLLKKSGGKDMKARMENYMDVLAFYQSGLLIMTGVFFIVNADRVVMETEVYQSMSQLAPFEFYGIAFCLAGVLLFIGMISEGPGQHFYYCLGSLLASILMVIYAAAGFENTKSSITSYRYLYIAGWFIAMFSLGVLTWRLKMREHKKSKEIM
;
A
#
# COMPACT_ATOMS: atom_id res chain seq x y z
N MET A 1 -13.31 -7.65 38.57
CA MET A 1 -12.18 -6.99 37.87
C MET A 1 -11.57 -7.82 36.72
N LEU A 2 -12.25 -8.87 36.21
CA LEU A 2 -11.69 -9.81 35.21
C LEU A 2 -12.17 -9.59 33.75
N LEU A 3 -13.12 -8.68 33.50
CA LEU A 3 -13.71 -8.50 32.17
C LEU A 3 -12.93 -7.58 31.21
N LYS A 4 -11.94 -6.81 31.70
CA LYS A 4 -11.24 -5.82 30.86
C LYS A 4 -10.09 -6.39 30.03
N LYS A 5 -9.64 -7.62 30.30
CA LYS A 5 -8.45 -8.23 29.66
C LYS A 5 -8.77 -9.08 28.42
N SER A 6 -10.04 -9.50 28.25
CA SER A 6 -10.48 -10.37 27.15
C SER A 6 -10.71 -9.60 25.84
N GLY A 7 -11.40 -8.45 25.89
CA GLY A 7 -11.75 -7.68 24.69
C GLY A 7 -10.55 -7.14 23.90
N GLY A 8 -9.41 -6.89 24.55
CA GLY A 8 -8.21 -6.37 23.89
C GLY A 8 -7.48 -7.40 23.01
N LYS A 9 -7.58 -8.70 23.30
CA LYS A 9 -6.98 -9.75 22.46
C LYS A 9 -7.82 -10.03 21.21
N ASP A 10 -9.14 -10.09 21.36
CA ASP A 10 -10.09 -10.24 20.25
C ASP A 10 -9.98 -9.06 19.27
N MET A 11 -9.90 -7.82 19.79
CA MET A 11 -9.75 -6.63 18.96
C MET A 11 -8.44 -6.61 18.15
N LYS A 12 -7.32 -7.08 18.71
CA LYS A 12 -6.05 -7.21 17.99
C LYS A 12 -6.13 -8.22 16.85
N ALA A 13 -6.67 -9.40 17.11
CA ALA A 13 -6.81 -10.46 16.10
C ALA A 13 -7.73 -10.00 14.94
N ARG A 14 -8.80 -9.27 15.26
CA ARG A 14 -9.66 -8.65 14.23
C ARG A 14 -8.91 -7.63 13.39
N MET A 15 -8.11 -6.75 14.01
CA MET A 15 -7.31 -5.77 13.26
C MET A 15 -6.32 -6.43 12.30
N GLU A 16 -5.66 -7.51 12.72
CA GLU A 16 -4.76 -8.28 11.85
C GLU A 16 -5.51 -8.87 10.67
N ASN A 17 -6.64 -9.56 10.90
CA ASN A 17 -7.50 -10.07 9.81
C ASN A 17 -7.96 -8.97 8.84
N TYR A 18 -8.33 -7.78 9.35
CA TYR A 18 -8.72 -6.67 8.48
C TYR A 18 -7.56 -6.17 7.62
N MET A 19 -6.35 -6.07 8.18
CA MET A 19 -5.18 -5.68 7.38
C MET A 19 -4.84 -6.72 6.33
N ASP A 20 -4.98 -8.01 6.64
CA ASP A 20 -4.70 -9.10 5.71
C ASP A 20 -5.69 -9.10 4.53
N VAL A 21 -6.99 -8.90 4.81
CA VAL A 21 -8.02 -8.77 3.75
C VAL A 21 -7.78 -7.54 2.88
N LEU A 22 -7.43 -6.40 3.48
CA LEU A 22 -7.11 -5.18 2.74
C LEU A 22 -5.84 -5.36 1.90
N ALA A 23 -4.81 -5.99 2.45
CA ALA A 23 -3.57 -6.29 1.75
C ALA A 23 -3.81 -7.23 0.56
N PHE A 24 -4.65 -8.25 0.72
CA PHE A 24 -5.01 -9.15 -0.38
C PHE A 24 -5.67 -8.39 -1.53
N TYR A 25 -6.72 -7.61 -1.23
CA TYR A 25 -7.44 -6.85 -2.25
C TYR A 25 -6.53 -5.82 -2.95
N GLN A 26 -5.76 -5.05 -2.17
CA GLN A 26 -4.88 -4.01 -2.70
C GLN A 26 -3.69 -4.60 -3.48
N SER A 27 -3.11 -5.71 -3.02
CA SER A 27 -2.03 -6.39 -3.74
C SER A 27 -2.48 -6.83 -5.13
N GLY A 28 -3.66 -7.44 -5.25
CA GLY A 28 -4.24 -7.83 -6.53
C GLY A 28 -4.42 -6.63 -7.47
N LEU A 29 -5.00 -5.54 -6.98
CA LEU A 29 -5.17 -4.32 -7.78
C LEU A 29 -3.84 -3.71 -8.23
N LEU A 30 -2.85 -3.63 -7.34
CA LEU A 30 -1.54 -3.06 -7.65
C LEU A 30 -0.80 -3.92 -8.67
N ILE A 31 -0.82 -5.25 -8.53
CA ILE A 31 -0.20 -6.17 -9.48
C ILE A 31 -0.88 -6.05 -10.85
N MET A 32 -2.21 -6.07 -10.90
CA MET A 32 -2.96 -5.91 -12.16
C MET A 32 -2.66 -4.57 -12.84
N THR A 33 -2.61 -3.48 -12.07
CA THR A 33 -2.25 -2.15 -12.57
C THR A 33 -0.82 -2.12 -13.11
N GLY A 34 0.11 -2.74 -12.39
CA GLY A 34 1.51 -2.81 -12.79
C GLY A 34 1.71 -3.60 -14.08
N VAL A 35 1.09 -4.78 -14.18
CA VAL A 35 1.09 -5.60 -15.40
C VAL A 35 0.47 -4.82 -16.56
N PHE A 36 -0.63 -4.10 -16.32
CA PHE A 36 -1.25 -3.27 -17.35
C PHE A 36 -0.29 -2.21 -17.91
N PHE A 37 0.45 -1.50 -17.06
CA PHE A 37 1.44 -0.52 -17.52
C PHE A 37 2.63 -1.15 -18.23
N ILE A 38 3.10 -2.33 -17.81
CA ILE A 38 4.18 -3.03 -18.50
C ILE A 38 3.74 -3.47 -19.89
N VAL A 39 2.54 -4.05 -20.03
CA VAL A 39 2.04 -4.60 -21.29
C VAL A 39 1.60 -3.50 -22.28
N ASN A 40 1.10 -2.38 -21.78
CA ASN A 40 0.52 -1.31 -22.60
C ASN A 40 1.32 0.00 -22.59
N ALA A 41 2.59 -0.02 -22.14
CA ALA A 41 3.42 1.17 -21.95
C ALA A 41 3.34 2.15 -23.14
N ASP A 42 3.55 1.64 -24.35
CA ASP A 42 3.56 2.47 -25.57
C ASP A 42 2.18 3.06 -25.93
N ARG A 43 1.09 2.32 -25.68
CA ARG A 43 -0.27 2.74 -26.03
C ARG A 43 -0.81 3.77 -25.05
N VAL A 44 -0.54 3.58 -23.76
CA VAL A 44 -1.07 4.40 -22.66
C VAL A 44 -0.56 5.85 -22.75
N VAL A 45 0.70 6.06 -23.17
CA VAL A 45 1.28 7.40 -23.34
C VAL A 45 0.60 8.18 -24.49
N MET A 46 0.14 7.50 -25.54
CA MET A 46 -0.40 8.20 -26.71
C MET A 46 -1.82 8.75 -26.48
N GLU A 47 -2.57 8.20 -25.53
CA GLU A 47 -4.01 8.45 -25.42
C GLU A 47 -4.40 9.47 -24.34
N THR A 48 -3.55 9.80 -23.37
CA THR A 48 -3.95 10.70 -22.26
C THR A 48 -2.81 11.60 -21.79
N GLU A 49 -3.08 12.91 -21.69
CA GLU A 49 -2.14 13.94 -21.23
C GLU A 49 -1.56 13.64 -19.84
N VAL A 50 -2.34 13.03 -18.94
CA VAL A 50 -1.87 12.59 -17.61
C VAL A 50 -0.72 11.60 -17.72
N TYR A 51 -0.86 10.61 -18.59
CA TYR A 51 0.17 9.60 -18.78
C TYR A 51 1.39 10.20 -19.47
N GLN A 52 1.20 11.11 -20.42
CA GLN A 52 2.32 11.85 -21.03
C GLN A 52 3.14 12.60 -19.98
N SER A 53 2.50 13.34 -19.08
CA SER A 53 3.21 14.07 -18.03
C SER A 53 3.92 13.14 -17.05
N MET A 54 3.34 11.98 -16.72
CA MET A 54 4.05 10.97 -15.92
C MET A 54 5.27 10.39 -16.65
N SER A 55 5.19 10.21 -17.98
CA SER A 55 6.29 9.68 -18.80
C SER A 55 7.50 10.62 -18.85
N GLN A 56 7.32 11.92 -18.58
CA GLN A 56 8.42 12.87 -18.49
C GLN A 56 9.31 12.63 -17.26
N LEU A 57 8.75 12.05 -16.19
CA LEU A 57 9.48 11.76 -14.95
C LEU A 57 10.17 10.38 -15.00
N ALA A 58 9.47 9.36 -15.50
CA ALA A 58 10.01 8.00 -15.66
C ALA A 58 9.23 7.20 -16.72
N PRO A 59 9.82 6.15 -17.33
CA PRO A 59 9.12 5.26 -18.26
C PRO A 59 7.93 4.52 -17.61
N PHE A 60 6.91 4.13 -18.40
CA PHE A 60 5.75 3.41 -17.87
C PHE A 60 6.08 2.02 -17.33
N GLU A 61 7.10 1.38 -17.87
CA GLU A 61 7.63 0.12 -17.37
C GLU A 61 8.16 0.30 -15.94
N PHE A 62 8.78 1.44 -15.62
CA PHE A 62 9.25 1.73 -14.27
C PHE A 62 8.07 1.82 -13.30
N TYR A 63 7.03 2.58 -13.64
CA TYR A 63 5.82 2.65 -12.80
C TYR A 63 5.17 1.29 -12.67
N GLY A 64 5.07 0.53 -13.76
CA GLY A 64 4.50 -0.81 -13.77
C GLY A 64 5.23 -1.77 -12.84
N ILE A 65 6.56 -1.80 -12.91
CA ILE A 65 7.41 -2.57 -11.99
C ILE A 65 7.22 -2.11 -10.55
N ALA A 66 7.18 -0.80 -10.30
CA ALA A 66 6.97 -0.26 -8.95
C ALA A 66 5.59 -0.64 -8.37
N PHE A 67 4.54 -0.63 -9.19
CA PHE A 67 3.20 -1.10 -8.81
C PHE A 67 3.19 -2.60 -8.49
N CYS A 68 3.80 -3.43 -9.34
CA CYS A 68 3.94 -4.86 -9.07
C CYS A 68 4.74 -5.11 -7.79
N LEU A 69 5.85 -4.39 -7.57
CA LEU A 69 6.66 -4.50 -6.36
C LEU A 69 5.87 -4.13 -5.11
N ALA A 70 5.12 -3.03 -5.14
CA ALA A 70 4.26 -2.63 -4.03
C ALA A 70 3.21 -3.71 -3.71
N GLY A 71 2.57 -4.27 -4.74
CA GLY A 71 1.60 -5.35 -4.57
C GLY A 71 2.22 -6.64 -4.03
N VAL A 72 3.40 -7.03 -4.53
CA VAL A 72 4.14 -8.20 -4.04
C VAL A 72 4.55 -8.01 -2.57
N LEU A 73 4.99 -6.82 -2.17
CA LEU A 73 5.30 -6.53 -0.77
C LEU A 73 4.07 -6.69 0.13
N LEU A 74 2.92 -6.16 -0.28
CA LEU A 74 1.67 -6.36 0.47
C LEU A 74 1.28 -7.85 0.55
N PHE A 75 1.44 -8.60 -0.54
CA PHE A 75 1.16 -10.03 -0.56
C PHE A 75 2.11 -10.83 0.34
N ILE A 76 3.42 -10.52 0.31
CA ILE A 76 4.40 -11.13 1.21
C ILE A 76 4.05 -10.82 2.66
N GLY A 77 3.64 -9.58 2.96
CA GLY A 77 3.14 -9.21 4.28
C GLY A 77 2.03 -10.13 4.74
N MET A 78 1.01 -10.36 3.90
CA MET A 78 -0.15 -11.21 4.20
C MET A 78 0.20 -12.65 4.53
N ILE A 79 1.17 -13.26 3.83
CA ILE A 79 1.57 -14.64 4.09
C ILE A 79 2.68 -14.76 5.15
N SER A 80 3.25 -13.64 5.60
CA SER A 80 4.32 -13.62 6.59
C SER A 80 3.76 -13.71 8.00
N GLU A 81 4.44 -14.46 8.86
CA GLU A 81 4.14 -14.51 10.28
C GLU A 81 5.15 -13.68 11.10
N GLY A 82 4.69 -13.08 12.19
CA GLY A 82 5.55 -12.37 13.14
C GLY A 82 5.81 -10.89 12.80
N PRO A 83 6.92 -10.29 13.28
CA PRO A 83 7.18 -8.86 13.14
C PRO A 83 7.52 -8.43 11.70
N GLY A 84 7.95 -9.36 10.83
CA GLY A 84 8.25 -9.09 9.43
C GLY A 84 7.01 -8.73 8.60
N GLN A 85 5.84 -9.30 8.91
CA GLN A 85 4.54 -9.01 8.28
C GLN A 85 4.29 -7.50 8.18
N HIS A 86 4.39 -6.79 9.32
CA HIS A 86 4.06 -5.38 9.39
C HIS A 86 5.09 -4.50 8.70
N PHE A 87 6.36 -4.93 8.63
CA PHE A 87 7.38 -4.25 7.85
C PHE A 87 7.04 -4.25 6.36
N TYR A 88 6.63 -5.41 5.81
CA TYR A 88 6.21 -5.53 4.42
C TYR A 88 4.96 -4.71 4.11
N TYR A 89 3.98 -4.69 5.02
CA TYR A 89 2.82 -3.81 4.91
C TYR A 89 3.21 -2.34 4.86
N CYS A 90 4.12 -1.89 5.73
CA CYS A 90 4.62 -0.53 5.68
C CYS A 90 5.31 -0.22 4.34
N LEU A 91 6.23 -1.07 3.90
CA LEU A 91 7.00 -0.79 2.70
C LEU A 91 6.11 -0.76 1.43
N GLY A 92 5.21 -1.74 1.30
CA GLY A 92 4.29 -1.83 0.17
C GLY A 92 3.29 -0.66 0.13
N SER A 93 2.69 -0.33 1.26
CA SER A 93 1.72 0.79 1.34
C SER A 93 2.38 2.16 1.16
N LEU A 94 3.60 2.36 1.68
CA LEU A 94 4.34 3.60 1.44
C LEU A 94 4.65 3.78 -0.05
N LEU A 95 5.18 2.75 -0.70
CA LEU A 95 5.47 2.80 -2.13
C LEU A 95 4.20 3.05 -2.95
N ALA A 96 3.10 2.33 -2.66
CA ALA A 96 1.83 2.53 -3.34
C ALA A 96 1.27 3.95 -3.15
N SER A 97 1.39 4.52 -1.95
CA SER A 97 0.94 5.90 -1.70
C SER A 97 1.71 6.92 -2.52
N ILE A 98 3.04 6.79 -2.64
CA ILE A 98 3.88 7.67 -3.47
C ILE A 98 3.44 7.58 -4.93
N LEU A 99 3.24 6.36 -5.45
CA LEU A 99 2.79 6.16 -6.84
C LEU A 99 1.42 6.81 -7.10
N MET A 100 0.48 6.68 -6.15
CA MET A 100 -0.85 7.29 -6.26
C MET A 100 -0.81 8.83 -6.15
N VAL A 101 0.12 9.39 -5.37
CA VAL A 101 0.34 10.85 -5.30
C VAL A 101 0.89 11.38 -6.62
N ILE A 102 1.83 10.68 -7.26
CA ILE A 102 2.33 11.06 -8.59
C ILE A 102 1.18 11.08 -9.59
N TYR A 103 0.32 10.06 -9.58
CA TYR A 103 -0.90 10.01 -10.39
C TYR A 103 -1.83 11.19 -10.15
N ALA A 104 -2.07 11.54 -8.89
CA ALA A 104 -2.91 12.67 -8.53
C ALA A 104 -2.30 13.99 -9.01
N ALA A 105 -1.00 14.19 -8.82
CA ALA A 105 -0.28 15.39 -9.24
C ALA A 105 -0.34 15.58 -10.76
N ALA A 106 0.01 14.55 -11.54
CA ALA A 106 -0.11 14.58 -12.99
C ALA A 106 -1.55 14.82 -13.45
N GLY A 107 -2.54 14.27 -12.73
CA GLY A 107 -3.95 14.54 -12.99
C GLY A 107 -4.33 16.00 -12.80
N PHE A 108 -3.86 16.67 -11.74
CA PHE A 108 -4.20 18.07 -11.46
C PHE A 108 -3.68 19.03 -12.54
N GLU A 109 -2.53 18.72 -13.12
CA GLU A 109 -1.93 19.55 -14.16
C GLU A 109 -2.55 19.33 -15.54
N ASN A 110 -3.06 18.12 -15.82
CA ASN A 110 -3.35 17.67 -17.19
C ASN A 110 -4.80 17.22 -17.43
N THR A 111 -5.74 17.55 -16.54
CA THR A 111 -7.17 17.19 -16.73
C THR A 111 -8.09 18.40 -16.60
N LYS A 112 -9.08 18.49 -17.49
CA LYS A 112 -10.15 19.50 -17.38
C LYS A 112 -11.03 19.30 -16.14
N SER A 113 -11.07 18.08 -15.60
CA SER A 113 -11.82 17.74 -14.39
C SER A 113 -10.91 17.08 -13.37
N SER A 114 -10.71 17.77 -12.24
CA SER A 114 -9.85 17.31 -11.15
C SER A 114 -10.42 16.11 -10.37
N ILE A 115 -11.60 15.59 -10.72
CA ILE A 115 -12.23 14.46 -10.02
C ILE A 115 -11.36 13.20 -10.05
N THR A 116 -10.67 12.96 -11.17
CA THR A 116 -9.75 11.83 -11.32
C THR A 116 -8.54 11.99 -10.39
N SER A 117 -8.00 13.20 -10.27
CA SER A 117 -6.91 13.54 -9.36
C SER A 117 -7.30 13.34 -7.90
N TYR A 118 -8.48 13.83 -7.50
CA TYR A 118 -9.01 13.61 -6.16
C TYR A 118 -9.25 12.13 -5.85
N ARG A 119 -9.65 11.33 -6.85
CA ARG A 119 -9.79 9.88 -6.68
C ARG A 119 -8.44 9.22 -6.37
N TYR A 120 -7.38 9.57 -7.09
CA TYR A 120 -6.05 9.02 -6.82
C TYR A 120 -5.48 9.51 -5.48
N LEU A 121 -5.77 10.76 -5.10
CA LEU A 121 -5.39 11.29 -3.78
C LEU A 121 -6.15 10.58 -2.64
N TYR A 122 -7.43 10.27 -2.84
CA TYR A 122 -8.21 9.47 -1.91
C TYR A 122 -7.63 8.05 -1.75
N ILE A 123 -7.25 7.41 -2.85
CA ILE A 123 -6.60 6.09 -2.82
C ILE A 123 -5.23 6.18 -2.14
N ALA A 124 -4.45 7.23 -2.39
CA ALA A 124 -3.20 7.48 -1.66
C ALA A 124 -3.43 7.60 -0.15
N GLY A 125 -4.50 8.28 0.26
CA GLY A 125 -4.92 8.39 1.66
C GLY A 125 -5.17 7.04 2.33
N TRP A 126 -5.79 6.09 1.61
CA TRP A 126 -5.96 4.71 2.12
C TRP A 126 -4.63 4.00 2.35
N PHE A 127 -3.69 4.13 1.42
CA PHE A 127 -2.36 3.55 1.58
C PHE A 127 -1.59 4.21 2.73
N ILE A 128 -1.71 5.52 2.92
CA ILE A 128 -1.11 6.24 4.06
C ILE A 128 -1.72 5.77 5.40
N ALA A 129 -3.03 5.55 5.44
CA ALA A 129 -3.70 5.01 6.62
C ALA A 129 -3.20 3.60 6.94
N MET A 130 -3.08 2.74 5.93
CA MET A 130 -2.54 1.39 6.07
C MET A 130 -1.08 1.41 6.55
N PHE A 131 -0.25 2.27 5.97
CA PHE A 131 1.13 2.48 6.41
C PHE A 131 1.19 2.85 7.90
N SER A 132 0.36 3.82 8.30
CA SER A 132 0.31 4.31 9.68
C SER A 132 -0.10 3.21 10.65
N LEU A 133 -1.11 2.40 10.30
CA LEU A 133 -1.54 1.23 11.08
C LEU A 133 -0.45 0.15 11.14
N GLY A 134 0.24 -0.11 10.04
CA GLY A 134 1.39 -1.02 9.98
C GLY A 134 2.52 -0.58 10.91
N VAL A 135 2.87 0.72 10.93
CA VAL A 135 3.93 1.24 11.81
C VAL A 135 3.55 1.09 13.28
N LEU A 136 2.31 1.41 13.64
CA LEU A 136 1.82 1.29 15.01
C LEU A 136 1.84 -0.17 15.49
N THR A 137 1.32 -1.10 14.68
CA THR A 137 1.27 -2.52 15.01
C THR A 137 2.66 -3.16 15.04
N TRP A 138 3.56 -2.77 14.14
CA TRP A 138 4.95 -3.21 14.15
C TRP A 138 5.67 -2.81 15.44
N ARG A 139 5.55 -1.53 15.85
CA ARG A 139 6.16 -1.05 17.10
C ARG A 139 5.64 -1.79 18.32
N LEU A 140 4.35 -2.16 18.34
CA LEU A 140 3.76 -2.96 19.41
C LEU A 140 4.34 -4.38 19.44
N LYS A 141 4.38 -5.08 18.29
CA LYS A 141 4.95 -6.44 18.21
C LYS A 141 6.43 -6.46 18.59
N MET A 142 7.21 -5.47 18.16
CA MET A 142 8.64 -5.39 18.52
C MET A 142 8.86 -5.22 20.03
N ARG A 143 8.02 -4.44 20.71
CA ARG A 143 8.07 -4.29 22.17
C ARG A 143 7.71 -5.60 22.90
N GLU A 144 6.69 -6.31 22.42
CA GLU A 144 6.28 -7.61 22.98
C GLU A 144 7.39 -8.66 22.77
N HIS A 145 7.98 -8.71 21.57
CA HIS A 145 9.10 -9.61 21.26
C HIS A 145 10.34 -9.33 22.13
N LYS A 146 10.67 -8.05 22.39
CA LYS A 146 11.78 -7.70 23.27
C LYS A 146 11.55 -8.17 24.71
N LYS A 147 10.35 -7.95 25.26
CA LYS A 147 9.99 -8.41 26.61
C LYS A 147 10.04 -9.93 26.75
N SER A 148 9.62 -10.68 25.72
CA SER A 148 9.67 -12.14 25.75
C SER A 148 11.11 -12.68 25.78
N LYS A 149 12.08 -11.95 25.23
CA LYS A 149 13.50 -12.32 25.26
C LYS A 149 14.20 -11.99 26.59
N GLU A 150 13.66 -11.07 27.39
CA GLU A 150 14.21 -10.69 28.71
C GLU A 150 13.74 -11.61 29.85
N ILE A 151 12.69 -12.39 29.62
CA ILE A 151 12.09 -13.32 30.61
C ILE A 151 12.64 -14.75 30.47
N MET A 152 13.35 -15.03 29.37
CA MET A 152 13.96 -16.33 29.06
C MET A 152 15.46 -16.28 29.30
#